data_AF-A0A3Q3KLR1-F1
#
_entry.id   AF-A0A3Q3KLR1-F1
#
_cell.length_a   1.000
_cell.length_b   1.000
_cell.length_c   1.000
_cell.angle_alpha   90.00
_cell.angle_beta   90.00
_cell.angle_gamma   90.00
#
_symmetry.space_group_name_H-M   'P 1'
#
loop_
_entity.id
_entity.type
_entity.pdbx_description
1 polymer ?
#
loop_
_entity_poly.entity_id
_entity_poly.type
_entity_poly.pdbx_seq_one_letter_code
_entity_poly.pdbx_strand_id
1 'polypeptide(L)'
;RTKVVIKNVFFSFSPDIIHHIIESNEIHVDFVKGPDIAFHFNPRFNEQTVVRNSNLGGCWGPEERDGGFPFVRGQRFEVATVM
;
A
#
# COMPACT_ATOMS: atom_id res chain seq x y z
N ARG A 1 -18.63 -3.57 20.03
CA ARG A 1 -17.65 -2.50 20.33
C ARG A 1 -16.44 -2.74 19.46
N THR A 2 -16.42 -2.17 18.26
CA THR A 2 -15.35 -2.40 17.28
C THR A 2 -14.37 -1.25 17.38
N LYS A 3 -13.16 -1.54 17.88
CA LYS A 3 -12.00 -0.67 17.70
C LYS A 3 -11.00 -1.49 16.90
N VAL A 4 -10.91 -1.20 15.61
CA VAL A 4 -9.75 -1.60 14.81
C VAL A 4 -8.90 -0.35 14.70
N VAL A 5 -7.92 -0.25 15.59
CA VAL A 5 -6.86 0.76 15.52
C VAL A 5 -5.71 0.07 14.82
N ILE A 6 -5.52 0.35 13.53
CA ILE A 6 -4.32 -0.07 12.82
C ILE A 6 -3.29 1.03 13.06
N LYS A 7 -2.60 0.94 14.20
CA LYS A 7 -1.37 1.68 14.47
C LYS A 7 -0.25 0.66 14.48
N ASN A 8 0.79 0.91 13.70
CA ASN A 8 1.97 0.07 13.53
C ASN A 8 1.63 -1.33 12.99
N VAL A 9 1.46 -1.43 11.67
CA VAL A 9 1.38 -2.73 11.00
C VAL A 9 2.77 -3.34 10.93
N PHE A 10 3.05 -4.25 11.86
CA PHE A 10 4.07 -5.27 11.72
C PHE A 10 3.36 -6.57 11.30
N PHE A 11 3.60 -7.04 10.07
CA PHE A 11 3.22 -8.37 9.62
C PHE A 11 4.47 -9.09 9.13
N SER A 12 4.83 -10.20 9.78
CA SER A 12 5.85 -11.11 9.28
C SER A 12 5.24 -12.16 8.38
N PHE A 13 5.77 -12.34 7.17
CA PHE A 13 6.17 -13.59 6.51
C PHE A 13 6.65 -13.22 5.08
N SER A 14 7.84 -13.69 4.68
CA SER A 14 8.47 -13.45 3.37
C SER A 14 8.47 -14.74 2.55
N PRO A 15 8.23 -14.66 1.22
CA PRO A 15 9.38 -14.76 0.30
C PRO A 15 9.37 -13.85 -0.94
N ASP A 16 8.33 -13.05 -1.20
CA ASP A 16 8.17 -12.44 -2.53
C ASP A 16 8.54 -10.93 -2.54
N ILE A 17 9.74 -10.62 -3.05
CA ILE A 17 10.11 -9.25 -3.45
C ILE A 17 9.45 -8.95 -4.79
N ILE A 18 8.63 -7.90 -4.86
CA ILE A 18 8.03 -7.45 -6.11
C ILE A 18 8.94 -6.39 -6.74
N HIS A 19 9.52 -6.73 -7.89
CA HIS A 19 10.19 -5.77 -8.77
C HIS A 19 9.20 -5.24 -9.81
N HIS A 20 9.07 -3.92 -9.91
CA HIS A 20 8.24 -3.29 -10.94
C HIS A 20 8.94 -2.05 -11.52
N ILE A 21 8.72 -1.81 -12.82
CA ILE A 21 9.15 -0.58 -13.51
C ILE A 21 7.94 0.34 -13.60
N ILE A 22 8.11 1.59 -13.21
CA ILE A 22 7.02 2.59 -13.27
C ILE A 22 6.86 3.07 -14.71
N GLU A 23 5.94 2.44 -15.44
CA GLU A 23 5.56 2.86 -16.79
C GLU A 23 4.18 3.53 -16.83
N SER A 24 3.27 3.16 -15.92
CA SER A 24 1.91 3.70 -15.79
C SER A 24 1.79 4.78 -14.71
N ASN A 25 0.76 5.63 -14.83
CA ASN A 25 0.35 6.57 -13.77
C ASN A 25 -0.31 5.85 -12.58
N GLU A 26 -0.75 4.62 -12.80
CA GLU A 26 -1.58 3.87 -11.88
C GLU A 26 -0.87 2.58 -11.52
N ILE A 27 -0.36 2.54 -10.30
CA ILE A 27 0.20 1.35 -9.68
C ILE A 27 -0.42 1.26 -8.29
N HIS A 28 -0.88 0.07 -7.93
CA HIS A 28 -1.26 -0.24 -6.56
C HIS A 28 -0.90 -1.68 -6.23
N VAL A 29 -0.71 -1.94 -4.94
CA VAL A 29 -0.43 -3.27 -4.39
C VAL A 29 -1.43 -3.53 -3.28
N ASP A 30 -2.18 -4.61 -3.42
CA ASP A 30 -3.18 -5.03 -2.45
C ASP A 30 -2.76 -6.32 -1.73
N PHE A 31 -2.83 -6.27 -0.41
CA PHE A 31 -2.72 -7.44 0.45
C PHE A 31 -4.14 -7.85 0.84
N VAL A 32 -4.60 -8.95 0.27
CA VAL A 32 -5.99 -9.41 0.38
C VAL A 32 -6.11 -10.52 1.43
N LYS A 33 -7.17 -10.48 2.24
CA LYS A 33 -7.55 -11.53 3.18
C LYS A 33 -9.04 -11.84 3.04
N GLY A 34 -9.35 -12.92 2.33
CA GLY A 34 -10.74 -13.25 2.01
C GLY A 34 -11.34 -12.16 1.10
N PRO A 35 -12.51 -11.58 1.43
CA PRO A 35 -13.10 -10.49 0.65
C PRO A 35 -12.49 -9.11 0.96
N ASP A 36 -11.66 -9.01 2.00
CA ASP A 36 -11.14 -7.74 2.50
C ASP A 36 -9.77 -7.40 1.89
N ILE A 37 -9.52 -6.11 1.66
CA ILE A 37 -8.18 -5.59 1.39
C ILE A 37 -7.61 -5.14 2.73
N ALA A 38 -6.74 -5.98 3.30
CA ALA A 38 -6.10 -5.70 4.59
C ALA A 38 -5.11 -4.51 4.48
N PHE A 39 -4.47 -4.34 3.32
CA PHE A 39 -3.60 -3.20 3.04
C PHE A 39 -3.59 -2.88 1.55
N HIS A 40 -4.02 -1.66 1.21
CA HIS A 40 -3.96 -1.07 -0.11
C HIS A 40 -2.82 -0.06 -0.15
N PHE A 41 -1.85 -0.26 -1.03
CA PHE A 41 -0.72 0.65 -1.24
C PHE A 41 -0.85 1.30 -2.61
N ASN A 42 -1.02 2.62 -2.67
CA ASN A 42 -1.28 3.31 -3.93
C ASN A 42 -0.43 4.59 -4.06
N PRO A 43 0.73 4.50 -4.74
CA PRO A 43 1.47 5.66 -5.20
C PRO A 43 0.66 6.45 -6.23
N ARG A 44 0.27 7.68 -5.88
CA ARG A 44 -0.44 8.59 -6.78
C ARG A 44 0.52 9.64 -7.33
N PHE A 45 0.95 9.45 -8.58
CA PHE A 45 1.94 10.33 -9.24
C PHE A 45 1.45 11.77 -9.43
N ASN A 46 0.16 11.97 -9.66
CA ASN A 46 -0.46 13.29 -9.80
C ASN A 46 -0.44 14.08 -8.48
N GLU A 47 -0.59 13.39 -7.35
CA GLU A 47 -0.59 13.99 -6.01
C GLU A 47 0.81 13.99 -5.37
N GLN A 48 1.79 13.36 -6.01
CA GLN A 48 3.11 13.05 -5.44
C GLN A 48 2.99 12.58 -3.98
N THR A 49 2.11 11.60 -3.76
CA THR A 49 1.78 11.09 -2.43
C THR A 49 1.53 9.59 -2.49
N VAL A 50 1.97 8.87 -1.47
CA VAL A 50 1.60 7.47 -1.26
C VAL A 50 0.36 7.42 -0.39
N VAL A 51 -0.73 6.90 -0.94
CA VAL A 51 -1.96 6.66 -0.20
C VAL A 51 -1.96 5.22 0.27
N ARG A 52 -2.16 5.02 1.57
CA ARG A 52 -2.43 3.70 2.14
C ARG A 52 -3.82 3.67 2.75
N ASN A 53 -4.48 2.53 2.63
CA ASN A 53 -5.80 2.33 3.22
C ASN A 53 -6.08 0.83 3.47
N SER A 54 -7.23 0.52 4.05
CA SER A 54 -7.81 -0.81 4.12
C SER A 54 -9.25 -0.75 3.62
N ASN A 55 -9.71 -1.82 2.96
CA ASN A 55 -11.11 -2.01 2.61
C ASN A 55 -11.65 -3.22 3.38
N LEU A 56 -12.45 -2.96 4.40
CA LEU A 56 -13.00 -3.99 5.28
C LEU A 56 -14.52 -4.04 5.11
N GLY A 57 -15.05 -5.20 4.73
CA GLY A 57 -16.46 -5.39 4.45
C GLY A 57 -16.99 -4.53 3.30
N GLY A 58 -16.13 -4.23 2.30
CA GLY A 58 -16.47 -3.36 1.17
C GLY A 58 -16.28 -1.86 1.43
N CYS A 59 -15.95 -1.47 2.66
CA CYS A 59 -15.83 -0.07 3.07
C CYS A 59 -14.37 0.36 3.21
N TRP A 60 -14.00 1.44 2.51
CA TRP A 60 -12.71 2.09 2.69
C TRP A 60 -12.62 2.81 4.02
N GLY A 61 -11.50 2.63 4.71
CA GLY A 61 -11.16 3.39 5.92
C GLY A 61 -10.63 4.80 5.61
N PRO A 62 -10.14 5.51 6.64
CA PRO A 62 -9.40 6.76 6.47
C PRO A 62 -8.07 6.52 5.74
N GLU A 63 -7.73 7.41 4.81
CA GLU A 63 -6.46 7.35 4.08
C GLU A 63 -5.27 7.80 4.95
N GLU A 64 -4.15 7.09 4.83
CA GLU A 64 -2.85 7.45 5.43
C GLU A 64 -1.89 7.95 4.33
N ARG A 65 -1.41 9.19 4.46
CA ARG A 65 -0.71 9.93 3.39
C ARG A 65 0.72 10.38 3.74
N ASP A 66 1.21 10.07 4.93
CA ASP A 66 2.52 10.52 5.42
C ASP A 66 3.71 9.75 4.79
N GLY A 67 4.91 10.34 4.78
CA GLY A 67 6.15 9.66 4.35
C GLY A 67 6.66 10.01 2.95
N GLY A 68 6.06 11.00 2.28
CA GLY A 68 6.54 11.54 1.01
C GLY A 68 6.30 10.62 -0.20
N PHE A 69 7.04 10.86 -1.28
CA PHE A 69 6.85 10.17 -2.56
C PHE A 69 8.19 9.83 -3.24
N PRO A 70 8.73 8.62 -3.00
CA PRO A 70 10.06 8.23 -3.48
C PRO A 70 10.07 7.63 -4.91
N PHE A 71 9.03 7.88 -5.71
CA PHE A 71 8.86 7.23 -7.01
C PHE A 71 9.21 8.15 -8.18
N VAL A 72 9.94 7.60 -9.14
CA VAL A 72 10.32 8.27 -10.38
C VAL A 72 9.94 7.39 -11.57
N ARG A 73 9.29 7.99 -12.57
CA ARG A 73 8.91 7.27 -13.80
C ARG A 73 10.14 6.71 -14.51
N GLY A 74 9.98 5.50 -15.05
CA GLY A 74 11.06 4.78 -15.72
C GLY A 74 12.16 4.26 -14.78
N GLN A 75 12.07 4.51 -13.47
CA GLN A 75 12.97 3.92 -12.48
C GLN A 75 12.34 2.67 -11.86
N ARG A 76 13.20 1.71 -11.55
CA ARG A 76 12.84 0.53 -10.76
C ARG A 76 12.64 0.95 -9.32
N PHE A 77 11.65 0.35 -8.67
CA PHE A 77 11.47 0.43 -7.23
C PHE A 77 11.29 -0.97 -6.65
N GLU A 78 11.55 -1.06 -5.36
CA GLU A 78 11.36 -2.27 -4.58
C GLU A 78 10.38 -1.97 -3.47
N VAL A 79 9.38 -2.83 -3.33
CA VAL A 79 8.51 -2.83 -2.15
C VAL A 79 8.97 -3.98 -1.28
N ALA A 80 9.64 -3.63 -0.19
CA ALA A 80 10.00 -4.57 0.84
C ALA A 80 9.01 -4.43 1.99
N THR A 81 8.33 -5.52 2.33
CA THR A 81 7.66 -5.63 3.61
C THR A 81 8.73 -5.95 4.65
N VAL A 82 9.03 -4.97 5.49
CA VAL A 82 9.95 -5.19 6.62
C VAL A 82 9.16 -5.81 7.75
N MET A 83 9.66 -6.95 8.23
CA MET A 83 9.09 -7.71 9.34
C MET A 83 9.61 -7.19 10.67
#